data_AF-A0A3B1BZ22-F1
#
_entry.id   AF-A0A3B1BZ22-F1
#
_cell.length_a   1.000
_cell.length_b   1.000
_cell.length_c   1.000
_cell.angle_alpha   90.00
_cell.angle_beta   90.00
_cell.angle_gamma   90.00
#
_symmetry.space_group_name_H-M   'P 1'
#
loop_
_entity.id
_entity.type
_entity.pdbx_description
1 polymer ?
#
loop_
_entity_poly.entity_id
_entity_poly.type
_entity_poly.pdbx_seq_one_letter_code
_entity_poly.pdbx_strand_id
1 'polypeptide(L)'
;MAVSVILCIPPQGYFAERWQDSSMPSLGVLSMAACLEREGIDVHTLPAHMLKMEIADVVGHVVEEKPDIFGLTITTENRLEAFDLAREVKRARPETLIVIGGPHCLATADDTLSHVPEIDIVVSGEGEETIVELVRAVTAGGGAKEFKKVTGMSFRDGGAVVST
;
A
#
# COMPACT_ATOMS: atom_id res chain seq x y z
N MET A 1 18.51 3.42 8.79
CA MET A 1 18.13 4.32 7.70
C MET A 1 16.71 4.78 7.98
N ALA A 2 16.36 6.03 7.66
CA ALA A 2 14.98 6.50 7.85
C ALA A 2 14.12 5.87 6.74
N VAL A 3 13.02 5.22 7.13
CA VAL A 3 12.07 4.59 6.20
C VAL A 3 11.14 5.66 5.65
N SER A 4 10.93 5.66 4.34
CA SER A 4 10.03 6.56 3.61
C SER A 4 8.80 5.82 3.08
N VAL A 5 7.64 6.46 3.14
CA VAL A 5 6.35 5.85 2.79
C VAL A 5 5.60 6.71 1.78
N ILE A 6 5.09 6.11 0.71
CA ILE A 6 4.06 6.72 -0.15
C ILE A 6 2.75 5.97 0.04
N LEU A 7 1.68 6.69 0.39
CA LEU A 7 0.32 6.16 0.45
C LEU A 7 -0.49 6.66 -0.75
N CYS A 8 -0.77 5.78 -1.68
CA CYS A 8 -1.39 6.09 -2.96
C CYS A 8 -2.87 5.68 -3.01
N ILE A 9 -3.70 6.57 -3.56
CA ILE A 9 -5.04 6.25 -4.02
C ILE A 9 -4.96 6.06 -5.54
N PRO A 10 -5.23 4.86 -6.09
CA PRO A 10 -5.00 4.53 -7.50
C PRO A 10 -5.68 5.49 -8.50
N PRO A 11 -5.19 5.61 -9.74
CA PRO A 11 -5.74 6.49 -10.79
C PRO A 11 -7.26 6.46 -10.98
N GLN A 12 -7.90 5.28 -10.97
CA GLN A 12 -9.35 5.20 -11.13
C GLN A 12 -10.16 5.45 -9.85
N GLY A 13 -9.50 5.67 -8.71
CA GLY A 13 -10.13 5.98 -7.44
C GLY A 13 -11.23 4.99 -7.04
N TYR A 14 -12.27 5.50 -6.38
CA TYR A 14 -13.48 4.75 -6.05
C TYR A 14 -14.53 4.92 -7.16
N PHE A 15 -15.31 3.87 -7.52
CA PHE A 15 -16.30 3.98 -8.60
C PHE A 15 -17.31 5.11 -8.39
N ALA A 16 -17.73 5.32 -7.14
CA ALA A 16 -18.66 6.38 -6.76
C ALA A 16 -18.17 7.79 -7.13
N GLU A 17 -16.85 7.98 -7.23
CA GLU A 17 -16.21 9.27 -7.51
C GLU A 17 -15.95 9.48 -9.01
N ARG A 18 -16.04 8.43 -9.84
CA ARG A 18 -15.78 8.50 -11.29
C ARG A 18 -16.77 9.38 -12.06
N TRP A 19 -17.88 9.74 -11.44
CA TRP A 19 -18.97 10.52 -12.04
C TRP A 19 -19.17 11.89 -11.38
N GLN A 20 -18.24 12.32 -10.51
CA GLN A 20 -18.32 13.59 -9.79
C GLN A 20 -17.03 14.39 -9.98
N ASP A 21 -17.16 15.71 -10.19
CA ASP A 21 -16.01 16.65 -10.20
C ASP A 21 -15.47 16.95 -8.79
N SER A 22 -15.92 16.21 -7.78
CA SER A 22 -15.56 16.35 -6.38
C SER A 22 -15.42 14.95 -5.78
N SER A 23 -14.28 14.66 -5.14
CA SER A 23 -14.11 13.46 -4.32
C SER A 23 -14.13 13.83 -2.83
N MET A 24 -14.48 12.87 -1.98
CA MET A 24 -14.18 13.01 -0.57
C MET A 24 -12.71 12.61 -0.37
N PRO A 25 -11.93 13.36 0.41
CA PRO A 25 -10.57 12.94 0.73
C PRO A 25 -10.61 11.58 1.42
N SER A 26 -9.68 10.69 1.06
CA SER A 26 -9.59 9.36 1.66
C SER A 26 -9.15 9.46 3.12
N LEU A 27 -10.14 9.58 4.02
CA LEU A 27 -9.89 9.82 5.44
C LEU A 27 -9.05 8.72 6.08
N GLY A 28 -9.21 7.46 5.69
CA GLY A 28 -8.38 6.36 6.18
C GLY A 28 -6.91 6.52 5.78
N VAL A 29 -6.62 6.92 4.54
CA VAL A 29 -5.26 7.18 4.08
C VAL A 29 -4.64 8.37 4.81
N LEU A 30 -5.41 9.45 5.00
CA LEU A 30 -4.95 10.63 5.75
C LEU A 30 -4.77 10.34 7.25
N SER A 31 -5.60 9.47 7.82
CA SER A 31 -5.49 8.98 9.21
C SER A 31 -4.18 8.20 9.40
N MET A 32 -3.88 7.26 8.49
CA MET A 32 -2.61 6.54 8.48
C MET A 32 -1.40 7.47 8.31
N ALA A 33 -1.49 8.45 7.40
CA ALA A 33 -0.43 9.45 7.23
C ALA A 33 -0.18 10.22 8.54
N ALA A 34 -1.23 10.68 9.22
CA ALA A 34 -1.10 11.36 10.51
C ALA A 34 -0.49 10.47 11.59
N CYS A 35 -0.80 9.17 11.62
CA CYS A 35 -0.15 8.22 12.55
C CYS A 35 1.35 8.08 12.27
N LEU A 36 1.76 8.03 11.00
CA LEU A 36 3.17 7.99 10.60
C LEU A 36 3.91 9.30 10.95
N GLU A 37 3.31 10.44 10.64
CA GLU A 37 3.86 11.78 10.95
C GLU A 37 4.10 11.95 12.46
N ARG A 38 3.18 11.48 13.30
CA ARG A 38 3.31 11.53 14.77
C ARG A 38 4.53 10.77 15.31
N GLU A 39 4.99 9.76 14.57
CA GLU A 39 6.16 8.96 14.89
C GLU A 39 7.43 9.51 14.21
N GLY A 40 7.33 10.64 13.49
CA GLY A 40 8.44 11.25 12.76
C GLY A 40 8.86 10.47 11.51
N ILE A 41 7.96 9.63 10.97
CA ILE A 41 8.20 8.86 9.74
C ILE A 41 7.88 9.75 8.55
N ASP A 42 8.75 9.73 7.55
CA ASP A 42 8.56 10.46 6.29
C ASP A 42 7.46 9.80 5.46
N VAL A 43 6.37 10.53 5.22
CA VAL A 43 5.20 10.03 4.53
C VAL A 43 4.65 11.05 3.54
N HIS A 44 4.34 10.58 2.34
CA HIS A 44 3.65 11.35 1.31
C HIS A 44 2.36 10.65 0.90
N THR A 45 1.28 11.42 0.76
CA THR A 45 0.03 10.91 0.18
C THR A 45 -0.04 11.28 -1.29
N LEU A 46 -0.41 10.31 -2.12
CA LEU A 46 -0.50 10.47 -3.57
C LEU A 46 -1.93 10.18 -4.03
N PRO A 47 -2.81 11.19 -4.07
CA PRO A 47 -4.17 11.04 -4.54
C PRO A 47 -4.20 11.02 -6.09
N ALA A 48 -3.67 9.96 -6.70
CA ALA A 48 -3.46 9.86 -8.16
C ALA A 48 -4.76 10.09 -8.96
N HIS A 49 -5.89 9.55 -8.49
CA HIS A 49 -7.22 9.82 -9.08
C HIS A 49 -7.58 11.31 -9.18
N MET A 50 -7.33 12.09 -8.13
CA MET A 50 -7.63 13.53 -8.11
C MET A 50 -6.65 14.33 -8.96
N LEU A 51 -5.40 13.89 -8.99
CA LEU A 51 -4.35 14.50 -9.81
C LEU A 51 -4.46 14.12 -11.30
N LYS A 52 -5.42 13.25 -11.66
CA LYS A 52 -5.62 12.72 -13.02
C LYS A 52 -4.34 12.11 -13.58
N MET A 53 -3.60 11.42 -12.71
CA MET A 53 -2.38 10.72 -13.05
C MET A 53 -2.73 9.37 -13.68
N GLU A 54 -1.97 8.97 -14.69
CA GLU A 54 -2.00 7.62 -15.22
C GLU A 54 -1.00 6.72 -14.47
N ILE A 55 -1.07 5.40 -14.68
CA ILE A 55 -0.12 4.45 -14.07
C ILE A 55 1.33 4.87 -14.32
N ALA A 56 1.66 5.32 -15.53
CA ALA A 56 3.01 5.74 -15.89
C ALA A 56 3.50 6.93 -15.06
N ASP A 57 2.62 7.88 -14.73
CA ASP A 57 2.97 9.05 -13.92
C ASP A 57 3.26 8.62 -12.47
N VAL A 58 2.43 7.72 -11.92
CA VAL A 58 2.63 7.17 -10.58
C VAL A 58 3.94 6.38 -10.49
N VAL A 59 4.23 5.56 -11.49
CA VAL A 59 5.50 4.81 -11.58
C VAL A 59 6.69 5.77 -11.65
N GLY A 60 6.60 6.83 -12.47
CA GLY A 60 7.63 7.86 -12.54
C GLY A 60 7.91 8.52 -11.19
N HIS A 61 6.85 8.87 -10.46
CA HIS A 61 6.95 9.43 -9.12
C HIS A 61 7.61 8.47 -8.13
N VAL A 62 7.20 7.19 -8.13
CA VAL A 62 7.83 6.16 -7.28
C VAL A 62 9.30 5.95 -7.62
N VAL A 63 9.69 6.01 -8.90
CA VAL A 63 11.09 5.94 -9.36
C VAL A 63 11.93 7.11 -8.85
N GLU A 64 11.34 8.31 -8.84
CA GLU A 64 12.00 9.54 -8.40
C GLU A 64 12.18 9.60 -6.88
N GLU A 65 11.09 9.36 -6.13
CA GLU A 65 11.04 9.48 -4.66
C GLU A 65 11.67 8.29 -3.94
N LYS A 66 11.71 7.12 -4.59
CA LYS A 66 12.36 5.91 -4.07
C LYS A 66 11.83 5.43 -2.71
N PRO A 67 10.50 5.32 -2.51
CA PRO A 67 9.96 4.91 -1.22
C PRO A 67 10.39 3.50 -0.85
N ASP A 68 10.62 3.28 0.45
CA ASP A 68 10.80 1.94 1.01
C ASP A 68 9.47 1.19 1.02
N ILE A 69 8.36 1.89 1.29
CA ILE A 69 7.00 1.33 1.32
C ILE A 69 6.10 2.11 0.37
N PHE A 70 5.46 1.40 -0.55
CA PHE A 70 4.39 1.92 -1.40
C PHE A 70 3.06 1.26 -1.01
N GLY A 71 2.25 2.02 -0.28
CA GLY A 71 0.91 1.63 0.17
C GLY A 71 -0.15 1.96 -0.86
N LEU A 72 -1.05 1.02 -1.16
CA LEU A 72 -2.20 1.21 -2.03
C LEU A 72 -3.49 0.95 -1.25
N THR A 73 -4.39 1.93 -1.25
CA THR A 73 -5.78 1.69 -0.81
C THR A 73 -6.60 1.15 -1.98
N ILE A 74 -7.22 -0.01 -1.79
CA ILE A 74 -7.96 -0.70 -2.85
C ILE A 74 -9.37 -1.10 -2.42
N THR A 75 -10.28 -1.06 -3.39
CA THR A 75 -11.60 -1.67 -3.32
C THR A 75 -11.72 -2.74 -4.37
N THR A 76 -12.78 -3.54 -4.28
CA THR A 76 -13.07 -4.53 -5.31
C THR A 76 -13.15 -3.89 -6.69
N GLU A 77 -13.60 -2.65 -6.83
CA GLU A 77 -13.81 -2.01 -8.13
C GLU A 77 -12.52 -1.52 -8.80
N ASN A 78 -11.51 -1.14 -8.03
CA ASN A 78 -10.22 -0.65 -8.56
C ASN A 78 -9.08 -1.69 -8.46
N ARG A 79 -9.35 -2.88 -7.87
CA ARG A 79 -8.34 -3.92 -7.62
C ARG A 79 -7.49 -4.28 -8.85
N LEU A 80 -8.10 -4.41 -10.03
CA LEU A 80 -7.38 -4.85 -11.23
C LEU A 80 -6.36 -3.80 -11.67
N GLU A 81 -6.76 -2.53 -11.65
CA GLU A 81 -5.84 -1.42 -11.92
C GLU A 81 -4.75 -1.33 -10.85
N ALA A 82 -5.11 -1.50 -9.57
CA ALA A 82 -4.13 -1.48 -8.49
C ALA A 82 -3.11 -2.63 -8.63
N PHE A 83 -3.53 -3.81 -9.10
CA PHE A 83 -2.63 -4.93 -9.39
C PHE A 83 -1.73 -4.64 -10.59
N ASP A 84 -2.25 -4.00 -11.64
CA ASP A 84 -1.44 -3.56 -12.78
C ASP A 84 -0.43 -2.48 -12.36
N LEU A 85 -0.84 -1.53 -11.53
CA LEU A 85 0.04 -0.51 -10.96
C LEU A 85 1.14 -1.14 -10.08
N ALA A 86 0.77 -2.06 -9.19
CA ALA A 86 1.73 -2.79 -8.37
C ALA A 86 2.77 -3.53 -9.24
N ARG A 87 2.32 -4.13 -10.36
CA ARG A 87 3.20 -4.79 -11.32
C ARG A 87 4.19 -3.83 -11.96
N GLU A 88 3.74 -2.69 -12.47
CA GLU A 88 4.62 -1.73 -13.11
C GLU A 88 5.58 -1.06 -12.11
N VAL A 89 5.11 -0.77 -10.89
CA VAL A 89 5.98 -0.27 -9.81
C VAL A 89 7.06 -1.30 -9.47
N LYS A 90 6.70 -2.57 -9.28
CA LYS A 90 7.66 -3.63 -8.94
C LYS A 90 8.68 -3.88 -10.05
N ARG A 91 8.27 -3.76 -11.32
CA ARG A 91 9.20 -3.82 -12.47
C ARG A 91 10.21 -2.68 -12.45
N ALA A 92 9.79 -1.48 -12.10
CA ALA A 92 10.65 -0.29 -12.08
C ALA A 92 11.52 -0.22 -10.81
N ARG A 93 11.00 -0.67 -9.67
CA ARG A 93 11.65 -0.68 -8.35
C ARG A 93 11.36 -2.00 -7.60
N PRO A 94 12.11 -3.07 -7.89
CA PRO A 94 11.89 -4.37 -7.26
C PRO A 94 12.06 -4.37 -5.73
N GLU A 95 12.83 -3.43 -5.20
CA GLU A 95 13.12 -3.27 -3.77
C GLU A 95 12.01 -2.59 -2.96
N THR A 96 11.12 -1.82 -3.60
CA THR A 96 10.04 -1.12 -2.90
C THR A 96 9.01 -2.12 -2.39
N LEU A 97 8.72 -2.09 -1.09
CA LEU A 97 7.73 -2.96 -0.46
C LEU A 97 6.32 -2.48 -0.82
N ILE A 98 5.56 -3.29 -1.55
CA ILE A 98 4.19 -2.98 -1.97
C ILE A 98 3.22 -3.55 -0.94
N VAL A 99 2.47 -2.65 -0.31
CA VAL A 99 1.48 -2.96 0.72
C VAL A 99 0.11 -2.57 0.19
N ILE A 100 -0.87 -3.47 0.24
CA ILE A 100 -2.25 -3.15 -0.10
C ILE A 100 -3.14 -3.20 1.13
N GLY A 101 -4.15 -2.34 1.16
CA GLY A 101 -5.18 -2.33 2.20
C GLY A 101 -6.52 -1.86 1.64
N GLY A 102 -7.50 -1.69 2.53
CA GLY A 102 -8.84 -1.24 2.16
C GLY A 102 -9.86 -2.38 2.04
N PRO A 103 -11.13 -2.06 1.72
CA PRO A 103 -12.25 -2.99 1.85
C PRO A 103 -12.11 -4.31 1.08
N HIS A 104 -11.35 -4.31 -0.03
CA HIS A 104 -11.12 -5.53 -0.79
C HIS A 104 -10.34 -6.57 0.02
N CYS A 105 -9.34 -6.12 0.77
CA CYS A 105 -8.33 -6.95 1.43
C CYS A 105 -8.90 -7.80 2.57
N LEU A 106 -10.01 -7.36 3.18
CA LEU A 106 -10.59 -7.96 4.39
C LEU A 106 -10.82 -9.48 4.30
N ALA A 107 -11.17 -9.99 3.10
CA ALA A 107 -11.44 -11.40 2.87
C ALA A 107 -10.65 -11.99 1.68
N THR A 108 -9.65 -11.27 1.15
CA THR A 108 -8.95 -11.65 -0.09
C THR A 108 -7.44 -11.73 0.05
N ALA A 109 -6.91 -11.67 1.28
CA ALA A 109 -5.48 -11.71 1.53
C ALA A 109 -4.80 -12.97 0.94
N ASP A 110 -5.33 -14.15 1.25
CA ASP A 110 -4.80 -15.42 0.73
C ASP A 110 -4.86 -15.50 -0.79
N ASP A 111 -6.00 -15.13 -1.39
CA ASP A 111 -6.21 -15.16 -2.84
C ASP A 111 -5.27 -14.18 -3.55
N THR A 112 -5.17 -12.95 -3.04
CA THR A 112 -4.34 -11.89 -3.61
C THR A 112 -2.86 -12.27 -3.54
N LEU A 113 -2.37 -12.72 -2.38
CA LEU A 113 -0.97 -13.10 -2.22
C LEU A 113 -0.62 -14.34 -3.05
N SER A 114 -1.58 -15.24 -3.27
CA SER A 114 -1.36 -16.44 -4.10
C SER A 114 -1.28 -16.14 -5.60
N HIS A 115 -2.00 -15.11 -6.07
CA HIS A 115 -2.12 -14.84 -7.52
C HIS A 115 -1.39 -13.59 -8.01
N VAL A 116 -1.03 -12.66 -7.12
CA VAL A 116 -0.37 -11.39 -7.46
C VAL A 116 0.98 -11.32 -6.75
N PRO A 117 2.07 -11.83 -7.37
CA PRO A 117 3.38 -11.92 -6.73
C PRO A 117 4.04 -10.57 -6.45
N GLU A 118 3.61 -9.50 -7.13
CA GLU A 118 4.18 -8.16 -6.97
C GLU A 118 3.72 -7.45 -5.68
N ILE A 119 2.66 -7.94 -5.03
CA ILE A 119 2.18 -7.41 -3.74
C ILE A 119 2.90 -8.15 -2.62
N ASP A 120 3.55 -7.45 -1.70
CA ASP A 120 4.32 -8.10 -0.63
C ASP A 120 3.47 -8.38 0.60
N ILE A 121 2.58 -7.44 0.95
CA ILE A 121 1.80 -7.47 2.18
C ILE A 121 0.35 -7.05 1.89
N VAL A 122 -0.59 -7.75 2.50
CA VAL A 122 -2.01 -7.39 2.54
C VAL A 122 -2.38 -7.03 3.98
N VAL A 123 -2.81 -5.80 4.22
CA VAL A 123 -3.37 -5.36 5.51
C VAL A 123 -4.88 -5.63 5.51
N SER A 124 -5.34 -6.31 6.56
CA SER A 124 -6.73 -6.71 6.74
C SER A 124 -7.29 -6.11 8.03
N GLY A 125 -8.25 -5.21 7.89
CA GLY A 125 -8.81 -4.44 9.02
C GLY A 125 -8.32 -3.00 9.01
N GLU A 126 -8.12 -2.44 10.21
CA GLU A 126 -7.63 -1.07 10.39
C GLU A 126 -6.11 -0.98 10.12
N GLY A 127 -5.66 0.12 9.52
CA GLY A 127 -4.29 0.25 9.04
C GLY A 127 -3.40 1.17 9.87
N GLU A 128 -3.99 1.99 10.74
CA GLU A 128 -3.31 3.06 11.47
C GLU A 128 -2.19 2.57 12.37
N GLU A 129 -2.44 1.54 13.16
CA GLU A 129 -1.43 0.93 14.04
C GLU A 129 -0.49 0.02 13.24
N THR A 130 -1.07 -0.78 12.33
CA THR A 130 -0.35 -1.74 11.49
C THR A 130 0.73 -1.08 10.63
N ILE A 131 0.48 0.08 10.03
CA ILE A 131 1.47 0.75 9.17
C ILE A 131 2.67 1.26 9.97
N VAL A 132 2.45 1.73 11.19
CA VAL A 132 3.53 2.16 12.11
C VAL A 132 4.35 0.96 12.56
N GLU A 133 3.69 -0.13 12.95
CA GLU A 133 4.35 -1.39 13.30
C GLU A 133 5.16 -1.97 12.13
N LEU A 134 4.62 -1.89 10.92
CA LEU A 134 5.30 -2.32 9.70
C LEU A 134 6.56 -1.50 9.41
N VAL A 135 6.49 -0.17 9.50
CA VAL A 135 7.68 0.69 9.34
C VAL A 135 8.75 0.34 10.37
N ARG A 136 8.36 0.09 11.63
CA ARG A 136 9.29 -0.36 12.68
C ARG A 136 9.90 -1.72 12.34
N ALA A 137 9.11 -2.67 11.83
CA ALA A 137 9.60 -3.98 11.40
C ALA A 137 10.59 -3.88 10.23
N VAL A 138 10.32 -3.01 9.23
CA VAL A 138 11.25 -2.72 8.12
C VAL A 138 12.54 -2.10 8.66
N THR A 139 12.44 -1.13 9.58
CA THR A 139 13.60 -0.49 10.22
C THR A 139 14.47 -1.50 11.00
N ALA A 140 13.84 -2.52 11.60
CA ALA A 140 14.52 -3.59 12.34
C ALA A 140 15.18 -4.67 11.46
N GLY A 141 15.17 -4.49 10.13
CA GLY A 141 15.79 -5.39 9.16
C GLY A 141 14.80 -6.16 8.29
N GLY A 142 13.49 -5.99 8.52
CA GLY A 142 12.42 -6.57 7.71
C GLY A 142 12.38 -8.10 7.70
N GLY A 143 11.62 -8.64 6.74
CA GLY A 143 11.47 -10.08 6.53
C GLY A 143 10.55 -10.77 7.53
N ALA A 144 10.32 -12.06 7.29
CA ALA A 144 9.27 -12.83 7.97
C ALA A 144 9.36 -12.81 9.51
N LYS A 145 10.57 -12.77 10.09
CA LYS A 145 10.76 -12.72 11.54
C LYS A 145 10.22 -11.44 12.16
N GLU A 146 10.45 -10.30 11.50
CA GLU A 146 9.98 -9.00 11.99
C GLU A 146 8.51 -8.80 11.63
N PHE A 147 8.09 -9.23 10.44
CA PHE A 147 6.70 -9.15 9.99
C PHE A 147 5.73 -9.98 10.86
N LYS A 148 6.15 -11.11 11.44
CA LYS A 148 5.35 -11.89 12.39
C LYS A 148 4.95 -11.14 13.68
N LYS A 149 5.56 -9.97 13.94
CA LYS A 149 5.29 -9.15 15.14
C LYS A 149 4.28 -8.03 14.89
N VAL A 150 3.89 -7.81 13.64
CA VAL A 150 2.97 -6.75 13.22
C VAL A 150 1.57 -7.34 13.15
N THR A 151 0.58 -6.76 13.82
CA THR A 151 -0.78 -7.33 13.85
C THR A 151 -1.62 -6.86 12.65
N GLY A 152 -2.51 -7.72 12.12
CA GLY A 152 -3.52 -7.31 11.14
C GLY A 152 -3.05 -7.35 9.69
N MET A 153 -2.05 -8.16 9.37
CA MET A 153 -1.56 -8.28 8.00
C MET A 153 -1.26 -9.72 7.59
N SER A 154 -1.10 -9.93 6.28
CA SER A 154 -0.71 -11.20 5.68
C SER A 154 0.41 -11.01 4.68
N PHE A 155 1.33 -11.97 4.59
CA PHE A 155 2.48 -11.92 3.69
C PHE A 155 2.97 -13.35 3.36
N ARG A 156 3.92 -13.47 2.43
CA ARG A 156 4.51 -14.78 2.06
C ARG A 156 5.75 -15.09 2.89
N ASP A 157 5.79 -16.26 3.51
CA ASP A 157 6.95 -16.82 4.20
C ASP A 157 7.23 -18.24 3.67
N GLY A 158 8.37 -18.44 3.01
CA GLY A 158 8.73 -19.75 2.45
C GLY A 158 7.75 -20.30 1.42
N GLY A 159 6.99 -19.44 0.72
CA GLY A 159 5.98 -19.83 -0.28
C GLY A 159 4.59 -20.10 0.29
N ALA A 160 4.39 -20.01 1.61
CA ALA A 160 3.09 -20.06 2.25
C ALA A 160 2.62 -18.65 2.66
N VAL A 161 1.31 -18.41 2.63
CA VAL A 161 0.73 -17.20 3.21
C VAL A 161 0.64 -17.35 4.72
N VAL A 162 1.10 -16.32 5.45
CA VAL A 162 1.06 -16.23 6.91
C VAL A 162 0.30 -14.96 7.27
N SER A 163 -0.67 -15.08 8.18
CA SER A 163 -1.43 -13.96 8.75
C SER A 163 -1.06 -13.74 10.21
N THR A 164 -1.14 -12.51 10.68
CA THR A 164 -0.74 -12.06 12.01
C THR A 164 -1.81 -11.27 12.73
#